data_AF-A0A9W8JQP6-F1
#
_entry.id   AF-A0A9W8JQP6-F1
#
_cell.length_a   1.000
_cell.length_b   1.000
_cell.length_c   1.000
_cell.angle_alpha   90.00
_cell.angle_beta   90.00
_cell.angle_gamma   90.00
#
_symmetry.space_group_name_H-M   'P 1'
#
loop_
_entity.id
_entity.type
_entity.pdbx_description
1 polymer ?
#
loop_
_entity_poly.entity_id
_entity_poly.type
_entity_poly.pdbx_seq_one_letter_code
_entity_poly.pdbx_strand_id
1 'polypeptide(L)'
;MAFSGALTLTDLNDFITPSQACIKPIEQKGRPNTQEREPGAASTEILIDSSGAYYEVSADGRAGGVGTLAKKEESPTKLAQAQISLNDCLACSPSSLPSQSHTEVLNFFSSNATSCTPKIPVVSIAPQSLASLAAALNAAPSSSSTEPSPPVTPRQVLRRVHAFLTSSLGFAHVFDTTFARHLALKEHVAEFLERREADARSGSGEGGEEGRNYLPMLASACPGWICYAEKAHAEMLPFISRTKSPQQVMGTLVKEWMGKKWGRSPDGIYHVTVMPCYDKKLEASRQDFYNEMQAS
;
A
#
# COMPACT_ATOMS: atom_id res chain seq x y z
N MET A 1 -24.35 2.74 -29.92
CA MET A 1 -23.03 2.73 -29.27
C MET A 1 -22.68 4.17 -28.93
N ALA A 2 -22.72 4.54 -27.66
CA ALA A 2 -22.30 5.86 -27.21
C ALA A 2 -21.61 5.67 -25.86
N PHE A 3 -20.28 5.73 -25.87
CA PHE A 3 -19.50 5.87 -24.65
C PHE A 3 -19.73 7.28 -24.13
N SER A 4 -20.24 7.41 -22.91
CA SER A 4 -20.40 8.67 -22.21
C SER A 4 -19.03 9.27 -21.93
N GLY A 5 -18.83 10.52 -22.34
CA GLY A 5 -17.58 11.26 -22.25
C GLY A 5 -17.24 11.72 -20.84
N ALA A 6 -16.60 10.85 -20.06
CA ALA A 6 -15.86 11.23 -18.86
C ALA A 6 -14.52 10.48 -18.84
N LEU A 7 -13.42 11.24 -18.73
CA LEU A 7 -11.99 10.88 -18.85
C LEU A 7 -11.39 10.96 -20.25
N THR A 8 -11.21 12.19 -20.72
CA THR A 8 -10.07 12.52 -21.60
C THR A 8 -8.80 12.53 -20.75
N LEU A 9 -8.01 11.46 -20.80
CA LEU A 9 -6.63 11.41 -20.28
C LEU A 9 -5.77 12.40 -21.07
N THR A 10 -5.76 13.67 -20.68
CA THR A 10 -5.01 14.72 -21.39
C THR A 10 -3.62 14.99 -20.83
N ASP A 11 -3.20 14.36 -19.74
CA ASP A 11 -1.83 14.53 -19.27
C ASP A 11 -1.29 13.27 -18.60
N LEU A 12 -0.17 12.75 -19.12
CA LEU A 12 0.53 11.58 -18.60
C LEU A 12 1.37 11.90 -17.35
N ASN A 13 1.26 13.13 -16.84
CA ASN A 13 1.94 13.64 -15.65
C ASN A 13 0.95 13.99 -14.54
N ASP A 14 0.04 13.07 -14.19
CA ASP A 14 -0.79 13.17 -12.99
C ASP A 14 0.08 12.96 -11.74
N PHE A 15 0.86 13.99 -11.41
CA PHE A 15 1.42 14.16 -10.10
C PHE A 15 0.24 14.45 -9.16
N ILE A 16 -0.18 13.45 -8.38
CA ILE A 16 -1.18 13.66 -7.32
C ILE A 16 -0.53 14.60 -6.30
N THR A 17 -0.87 15.89 -6.36
CA THR A 17 -0.54 16.84 -5.31
C THR A 17 -1.10 16.29 -3.99
N PRO A 18 -0.38 16.39 -2.85
CA PRO A 18 -0.91 15.96 -1.57
C PRO A 18 -2.21 16.72 -1.28
N SER A 19 -3.36 16.08 -1.50
CA SER A 19 -4.65 16.66 -1.21
C SER A 19 -4.97 16.38 0.27
N GLN A 20 -5.67 17.32 0.92
CA GLN A 20 -6.14 17.14 2.30
C GLN A 20 -7.08 15.93 2.46
N ALA A 21 -7.54 15.33 1.34
CA ALA A 21 -8.32 14.10 1.31
C ALA A 21 -7.55 12.86 1.81
N CYS A 22 -6.22 12.90 1.90
CA CYS A 22 -5.41 11.81 2.45
C CYS A 22 -5.27 11.87 3.99
N ILE A 23 -5.79 12.91 4.65
CA ILE A 23 -5.74 13.06 6.11
C ILE A 23 -7.04 12.49 6.68
N LYS A 24 -6.94 11.43 7.48
CA LYS A 24 -8.08 10.92 8.24
C LYS A 24 -8.57 12.02 9.19
N PRO A 25 -9.85 12.46 9.12
CA PRO A 25 -10.35 13.49 10.03
C PRO A 25 -10.17 13.05 11.48
N ILE A 26 -9.67 13.94 12.33
CA ILE A 26 -9.60 13.70 13.76
C ILE A 26 -11.04 13.64 14.30
N GLU A 27 -11.39 12.59 15.01
CA GLU A 27 -12.70 12.48 15.67
C GLU A 27 -12.85 13.62 16.69
N GLN A 28 -13.70 14.60 16.38
CA GLN A 28 -14.01 15.70 17.29
C GLN A 28 -14.81 15.17 18.48
N LYS A 29 -14.21 15.18 19.67
CA LYS A 29 -14.95 14.98 20.92
C LYS A 29 -15.69 16.27 21.31
N GLY A 30 -16.87 16.48 20.73
CA GLY A 30 -17.78 17.55 21.13
C GLY A 30 -19.08 17.51 20.32
N ARG A 31 -20.24 17.61 20.96
CA ARG A 31 -21.53 17.74 20.25
C ARG A 31 -21.56 19.07 19.50
N PRO A 32 -21.86 19.12 18.18
CA PRO A 32 -22.04 20.38 17.49
C PRO A 32 -23.34 21.04 17.96
N ASN A 33 -23.25 22.30 18.35
CA ASN A 33 -24.43 23.12 18.67
C ASN A 33 -25.05 23.58 17.35
N THR A 34 -26.30 23.22 17.11
CA THR A 34 -27.02 23.47 15.85
C THR A 34 -27.35 24.96 15.72
N GLN A 35 -26.52 25.73 15.03
CA GLN A 35 -26.92 27.01 14.44
C GLN A 35 -26.32 27.13 13.04
N GLU A 36 -27.19 27.23 12.04
CA GLU A 36 -26.83 27.53 10.65
C GLU A 36 -26.09 28.88 10.59
N ARG A 37 -24.87 28.89 10.05
CA ARG A 37 -24.12 30.11 9.72
C ARG A 37 -23.41 29.96 8.38
N GLU A 38 -23.19 31.11 7.73
CA GLU A 38 -22.79 31.25 6.33
C GLU A 38 -21.48 30.54 5.94
N PRO A 39 -21.36 30.10 4.67
CA PRO A 39 -20.19 29.40 4.18
C PRO A 39 -18.98 30.34 4.09
N GLY A 40 -17.98 30.14 4.97
CA GLY A 40 -16.66 30.78 4.86
C GLY A 40 -16.12 31.47 6.11
N ALA A 41 -16.86 31.53 7.21
CA ALA A 41 -16.36 32.07 8.47
C ALA A 41 -15.73 30.96 9.34
N ALA A 42 -14.43 31.06 9.65
CA ALA A 42 -13.79 30.19 10.63
C ALA A 42 -14.30 30.55 12.04
N SER A 43 -14.98 29.61 12.71
CA SER A 43 -15.54 29.82 14.06
C SER A 43 -14.48 29.80 15.17
N THR A 44 -13.24 29.42 14.86
CA THR A 44 -12.18 29.22 15.85
C THR A 44 -10.81 29.69 15.35
N GLU A 45 -10.05 30.33 16.23
CA GLU A 45 -8.70 30.83 16.00
C GLU A 45 -7.69 29.85 16.61
N ILE A 46 -6.64 29.50 15.87
CA ILE A 46 -5.59 28.57 16.32
C ILE A 46 -4.39 29.35 16.84
N LEU A 47 -4.06 29.20 18.13
CA LEU A 47 -2.87 29.77 18.74
C LEU A 47 -1.75 28.73 18.83
N ILE A 48 -0.52 29.16 18.54
CA ILE A 48 0.70 28.36 18.68
C ILE A 48 1.49 28.93 19.85
N ASP A 49 1.77 28.12 20.87
CA ASP A 49 2.62 28.54 22.00
C ASP A 49 4.12 28.46 21.64
N SER A 50 4.97 29.03 22.50
CA SER A 50 6.43 28.99 22.33
C SER A 50 7.04 27.59 22.42
N SER A 51 6.26 26.58 22.82
CA SER A 51 6.63 25.16 22.80
C SER A 51 6.21 24.44 21.51
N GLY A 52 5.52 25.13 20.61
CA GLY A 52 5.04 24.59 19.33
C GLY A 52 3.72 23.82 19.42
N ALA A 53 2.99 23.91 20.54
CA ALA A 53 1.69 23.28 20.70
C ALA A 53 0.55 24.18 20.19
N TYR A 54 -0.43 23.56 19.53
CA TYR A 54 -1.58 24.23 18.91
C TYR A 54 -2.80 24.18 19.83
N TYR A 55 -3.50 25.29 19.97
CA TYR A 55 -4.72 25.41 20.79
C TYR A 55 -5.83 26.09 20.00
N GLU A 56 -7.06 25.64 20.20
CA GLU A 56 -8.25 26.25 19.63
C GLU A 56 -8.87 27.27 20.59
N VAL A 57 -9.19 28.47 20.10
CA VAL A 57 -9.82 29.56 20.86
C VAL A 57 -11.05 30.09 20.11
N SER A 58 -12.19 30.20 20.78
CA SER A 58 -13.43 30.77 20.21
C SER A 58 -13.32 32.29 20.05
N ALA A 59 -13.68 32.83 18.88
CA ALA A 59 -13.44 34.22 18.50
C ALA A 59 -14.43 35.26 19.07
N ASP A 60 -15.36 34.89 19.96
CA ASP A 60 -16.43 35.79 20.43
C ASP A 60 -16.01 36.80 21.53
N GLY A 61 -14.72 37.18 21.58
CA GLY A 61 -14.15 37.99 22.66
C GLY A 61 -13.80 39.45 22.33
N ARG A 62 -14.09 39.97 21.13
CA ARG A 62 -13.68 41.34 20.73
C ARG A 62 -14.83 42.19 20.18
N ALA A 63 -15.69 42.68 21.08
CA ALA A 63 -16.37 43.96 20.92
C ALA A 63 -16.71 44.53 22.32
N GLY A 64 -16.34 45.78 22.56
CA GLY A 64 -16.43 46.42 23.87
C GLY A 64 -17.85 46.76 24.32
N GLY A 65 -18.04 46.82 25.64
CA GLY A 65 -19.25 47.34 26.28
C GLY A 65 -19.30 47.00 27.77
N VAL A 66 -19.33 48.02 28.62
CA VAL A 66 -19.37 47.95 30.08
C VAL A 66 -20.59 47.15 30.56
N GLY A 67 -20.37 46.10 31.36
CA GLY A 67 -21.45 45.33 31.99
C GLY A 67 -20.92 44.18 32.84
N THR A 68 -21.04 44.31 34.15
CA THR A 68 -20.76 43.29 35.17
C THR A 68 -21.65 42.06 34.95
N LEU A 69 -21.06 40.88 34.71
CA LEU A 69 -21.54 39.54 35.11
C LEU A 69 -20.52 38.45 34.68
N ALA A 70 -20.46 37.37 35.47
CA ALA A 70 -19.42 36.34 35.55
C ALA A 70 -18.77 35.87 34.22
N LYS A 71 -17.45 36.04 34.10
CA LYS A 71 -16.62 35.36 33.10
C LYS A 71 -16.46 33.89 33.50
N LYS A 72 -16.94 32.99 32.64
CA LYS A 72 -16.52 31.58 32.63
C LYS A 72 -15.24 31.52 31.81
N GLU A 73 -14.10 31.30 32.45
CA GLU A 73 -12.83 31.05 31.76
C GLU A 73 -12.94 29.71 31.03
N GLU A 74 -13.21 29.75 29.72
CA GLU A 74 -13.01 28.58 28.87
C GLU A 74 -11.51 28.47 28.58
N SER A 75 -10.88 27.48 29.20
CA SER A 75 -9.47 27.16 28.98
C SER A 75 -9.24 26.70 27.53
N PRO A 76 -8.19 27.18 26.84
CA PRO A 76 -7.90 26.79 25.46
C PRO A 76 -7.71 25.27 25.32
N THR A 77 -8.42 24.66 24.38
CA THR A 77 -8.36 23.20 24.17
C THR A 77 -7.12 22.86 23.34
N LYS A 78 -6.20 22.07 23.91
CA LYS A 78 -4.99 21.63 23.20
C LYS A 78 -5.38 20.65 22.08
N LEU A 79 -5.03 20.99 20.84
CA LEU A 79 -5.29 20.13 19.69
C LEU A 79 -4.36 18.91 19.75
N ALA A 80 -4.95 17.73 19.55
CA ALA A 80 -4.17 16.51 19.44
C ALA A 80 -3.29 16.57 18.19
N GLN A 81 -2.02 16.20 18.33
CA GLN A 81 -1.10 16.13 17.20
C GLN A 81 -1.62 15.09 16.20
N ALA A 82 -1.87 15.51 14.96
CA ALA A 82 -2.24 14.61 13.88
C ALA A 82 -1.10 13.60 13.68
N GLN A 83 -1.38 12.31 13.93
CA GLN A 83 -0.46 11.24 13.62
C GLN A 83 -0.74 10.80 12.19
N ILE A 84 0.21 11.06 11.29
CA ILE A 84 0.19 10.53 9.93
C ILE A 84 0.77 9.13 10.00
N SER A 85 -0.06 8.12 9.80
CA SER A 85 0.37 6.74 9.68
C SER A 85 0.96 6.48 8.29
N LEU A 86 1.76 5.43 8.16
CA LEU A 86 2.29 4.99 6.87
C LEU A 86 1.18 4.67 5.84
N ASN A 87 -0.01 4.30 6.32
CA ASN A 87 -1.17 4.06 5.49
C ASN A 87 -1.77 5.34 4.91
N ASP A 88 -1.40 6.52 5.42
CA ASP A 88 -1.95 7.81 5.02
C ASP A 88 -1.26 8.39 3.77
N CYS A 89 -0.07 7.91 3.42
CA CYS A 89 0.66 8.33 2.22
C CYS A 89 0.37 7.42 1.02
N LEU A 90 -0.14 7.99 -0.08
CA LEU A 90 -0.05 7.36 -1.41
C LEU A 90 1.40 7.53 -1.89
N ALA A 91 2.26 6.59 -1.53
CA ALA A 91 3.70 6.66 -1.77
C ALA A 91 4.09 6.04 -3.12
N CYS A 92 3.33 6.35 -4.15
CA CYS A 92 3.59 5.92 -5.52
C CYS A 92 4.75 6.69 -6.19
N SER A 93 5.43 7.58 -5.44
CA SER A 93 6.58 8.36 -5.89
C SER A 93 7.91 7.64 -5.60
N PRO A 94 8.81 7.47 -6.58
CA PRO A 94 10.08 6.76 -6.43
C PRO A 94 11.14 7.50 -5.59
N SER A 95 10.88 8.74 -5.17
CA SER A 95 11.87 9.62 -4.52
C SER A 95 12.09 9.37 -3.01
N SER A 96 11.37 8.41 -2.41
CA SER A 96 11.43 8.17 -0.96
C SER A 96 11.60 6.68 -0.67
N LEU A 97 12.75 6.08 -1.00
CA LEU A 97 13.12 4.78 -0.43
C LEU A 97 13.62 5.00 1.00
N PRO A 98 12.91 4.58 2.07
CA PRO A 98 13.51 4.58 3.39
C PRO A 98 14.59 3.49 3.43
N SER A 99 15.80 3.94 3.73
CA SER A 99 16.99 3.12 3.95
C SER A 99 16.78 2.00 5.00
N GLN A 100 15.75 2.07 5.84
CA GLN A 100 15.59 1.18 7.00
C GLN A 100 15.28 -0.30 6.66
N SER A 101 14.75 -0.65 5.48
CA SER A 101 14.29 -2.03 5.22
C SER A 101 15.39 -3.08 5.04
N HIS A 102 16.57 -2.68 4.54
CA HIS A 102 17.66 -3.65 4.36
C HIS A 102 18.36 -3.96 5.70
N THR A 103 18.40 -2.99 6.61
CA THR A 103 18.91 -3.17 7.98
C THR A 103 18.13 -4.23 8.74
N GLU A 104 16.79 -4.27 8.58
CA GLU A 104 15.95 -5.30 9.21
C GLU A 104 16.32 -6.71 8.74
N VAL A 105 16.56 -6.89 7.43
CA VAL A 105 16.99 -8.17 6.88
C VAL A 105 18.36 -8.59 7.43
N LEU A 106 19.32 -7.67 7.53
CA LEU A 106 20.64 -7.96 8.11
C LEU A 106 20.56 -8.30 9.61
N ASN A 107 19.73 -7.58 10.37
CA ASN A 107 19.46 -7.85 11.77
C ASN A 107 18.78 -9.22 11.96
N PHE A 108 17.85 -9.58 11.06
CA PHE A 108 17.26 -10.91 11.02
C PHE A 108 18.34 -11.98 10.85
N PHE A 109 19.26 -11.85 9.89
CA PHE A 109 20.33 -12.85 9.72
C PHE A 109 21.23 -12.99 10.95
N SER A 110 21.55 -11.86 11.59
CA SER A 110 22.37 -11.82 12.80
C SER A 110 21.69 -12.53 13.98
N SER A 111 20.39 -12.29 14.16
CA SER A 111 19.59 -12.90 15.23
C SER A 111 19.19 -14.36 14.93
N ASN A 112 18.95 -14.71 13.67
CA ASN A 112 18.58 -16.06 13.27
C ASN A 112 19.76 -17.04 13.41
N ALA A 113 21.00 -16.55 13.26
CA ALA A 113 22.22 -17.35 13.44
C ALA A 113 22.42 -17.82 14.89
N THR A 114 21.89 -17.10 15.88
CA THR A 114 22.00 -17.41 17.31
C THR A 114 20.69 -17.96 17.91
N SER A 115 19.63 -18.08 17.10
CA SER A 115 18.32 -18.53 17.55
C SER A 115 18.29 -20.04 17.84
N CYS A 116 17.63 -20.42 18.94
CA CYS A 116 17.32 -21.83 19.24
C CYS A 116 16.32 -22.44 18.25
N THR A 117 15.50 -21.61 17.59
CA THR A 117 14.51 -22.01 16.60
C THR A 117 14.73 -21.21 15.31
N PRO A 118 15.73 -21.57 14.49
CA PRO A 118 16.06 -20.82 13.30
C PRO A 118 14.92 -20.91 12.28
N LYS A 119 14.55 -19.76 11.72
CA LYS A 119 13.61 -19.63 10.61
C LYS A 119 14.32 -19.89 9.29
N ILE A 120 13.59 -20.40 8.30
CA ILE A 120 14.10 -20.57 6.92
C ILE A 120 14.02 -19.22 6.20
N PRO A 121 15.16 -18.61 5.80
CA PRO A 121 15.15 -17.37 5.04
C PRO A 121 14.85 -17.63 3.56
N VAL A 122 13.79 -17.00 3.06
CA VAL A 122 13.35 -17.09 1.67
C VAL A 122 13.22 -15.70 1.09
N VAL A 123 13.68 -15.52 -0.16
CA VAL A 123 13.52 -14.26 -0.89
C VAL A 123 12.83 -14.48 -2.23
N SER A 124 11.92 -13.58 -2.58
CA SER A 124 11.20 -13.59 -3.85
C SER A 124 11.35 -12.25 -4.57
N ILE A 125 11.80 -12.26 -5.81
CA ILE A 125 12.19 -11.06 -6.56
C ILE A 125 11.19 -10.82 -7.71
N ALA A 126 10.69 -9.60 -7.82
CA ALA A 126 9.83 -9.22 -8.93
C ALA A 126 10.59 -9.20 -10.27
N PRO A 127 9.99 -9.70 -11.37
CA PRO A 127 10.57 -9.58 -12.71
C PRO A 127 10.93 -8.14 -13.10
N GLN A 128 10.14 -7.16 -12.64
CA GLN A 128 10.38 -5.73 -12.86
C GLN A 128 11.65 -5.25 -12.16
N SER A 129 11.94 -5.74 -10.94
CA SER A 129 13.18 -5.41 -10.22
C SER A 129 14.40 -5.99 -10.95
N LEU A 130 14.29 -7.22 -11.47
CA LEU A 130 15.34 -7.84 -12.28
C LEU A 130 15.57 -7.09 -13.60
N ALA A 131 14.50 -6.67 -14.26
CA ALA A 131 14.56 -5.89 -15.50
C ALA A 131 15.18 -4.51 -15.28
N SER A 132 14.80 -3.82 -14.20
CA SER A 132 15.38 -2.54 -13.81
C SER A 132 16.88 -2.66 -13.52
N LEU A 133 17.29 -3.69 -12.77
CA LEU A 133 18.70 -3.93 -12.49
C LEU A 133 19.49 -4.30 -13.76
N ALA A 134 18.90 -5.08 -14.67
CA ALA A 134 19.51 -5.38 -15.96
C ALA A 134 19.73 -4.12 -16.79
N ALA A 135 18.74 -3.23 -16.86
CA ALA A 135 18.84 -1.95 -17.56
C ALA A 135 19.94 -1.06 -16.95
N ALA A 136 20.02 -0.98 -15.62
CA ALA A 136 21.05 -0.21 -14.93
C ALA A 136 22.48 -0.74 -15.21
N LEU A 137 22.67 -2.06 -15.21
CA LEU A 137 23.96 -2.68 -15.53
C LEU A 137 24.38 -2.44 -16.98
N ASN A 138 23.43 -2.42 -17.91
CA ASN A 138 23.70 -2.15 -19.32
C ASN A 138 23.94 -0.65 -19.61
N ALA A 139 23.43 0.25 -18.76
CA ALA A 139 23.66 1.68 -18.87
C ALA A 139 24.97 2.13 -18.18
N ALA A 140 25.55 1.31 -17.31
CA ALA A 140 26.79 1.64 -16.61
C ALA A 140 27.96 1.74 -17.60
N PRO A 141 28.79 2.80 -17.52
CA PRO A 141 29.92 2.96 -18.43
C PRO A 141 30.90 1.78 -18.27
N SER A 142 31.13 1.04 -19.35
CA SER A 142 32.09 -0.07 -19.38
C SER A 142 33.50 0.49 -19.25
N SER A 143 34.14 0.25 -18.10
CA SER A 143 35.44 0.85 -17.77
C SER A 143 36.66 0.13 -18.35
N SER A 144 36.52 -0.92 -19.17
CA SER A 144 37.69 -1.78 -19.48
C SER A 144 37.67 -2.62 -20.76
N SER A 145 36.76 -2.45 -21.72
CA SER A 145 36.80 -3.24 -22.97
C SER A 145 36.56 -2.41 -24.23
N THR A 146 37.47 -2.55 -25.19
CA THR A 146 37.40 -2.00 -26.55
C THR A 146 36.28 -2.64 -27.39
N GLU A 147 35.68 -3.72 -26.90
CA GLU A 147 34.58 -4.45 -27.54
C GLU A 147 33.26 -4.25 -26.76
N PRO A 148 32.12 -4.06 -27.47
CA PRO A 148 30.81 -4.00 -26.83
C PRO A 148 30.46 -5.34 -26.20
N SER A 149 30.38 -5.38 -24.87
CA SER A 149 29.89 -6.56 -24.15
C SER A 149 28.41 -6.82 -24.48
N PRO A 150 27.97 -8.09 -24.63
CA PRO A 150 26.57 -8.40 -24.86
C PRO A 150 25.69 -7.91 -23.70
N PRO A 151 24.47 -7.42 -23.98
CA PRO A 151 23.59 -6.88 -22.95
C PRO A 151 23.23 -7.95 -21.92
N VAL A 152 23.29 -7.58 -20.65
CA VAL A 152 22.89 -8.42 -19.53
C VAL A 152 21.36 -8.55 -19.54
N THR A 153 20.89 -9.79 -19.58
CA THR A 153 19.46 -10.13 -19.53
C THR A 153 18.96 -10.24 -18.09
N PRO A 154 17.65 -10.04 -17.83
CA PRO A 154 17.06 -10.25 -16.49
C PRO A 154 17.33 -11.66 -15.93
N ARG A 155 17.44 -12.67 -16.80
CA ARG A 155 17.77 -14.05 -16.40
C ARG A 155 19.22 -14.18 -15.91
N GLN A 156 20.17 -13.49 -16.54
CA GLN A 156 21.55 -13.45 -16.07
C GLN A 156 21.66 -12.67 -14.75
N VAL A 157 20.91 -11.57 -14.63
CA VAL A 157 20.81 -10.83 -13.35
C VAL A 157 20.28 -11.74 -12.25
N LEU A 158 19.18 -12.46 -12.49
CA LEU A 158 18.62 -13.40 -11.51
C LEU A 158 19.66 -14.43 -11.05
N ARG A 159 20.44 -15.01 -11.97
CA ARG A 159 21.50 -15.97 -11.62
C ARG A 159 22.59 -15.35 -10.74
N ARG A 160 23.04 -14.13 -11.08
CA ARG A 160 24.07 -13.41 -10.30
C ARG A 160 23.55 -13.04 -8.90
N VAL A 161 22.35 -12.48 -8.84
CA VAL A 161 21.69 -12.10 -7.58
C VAL A 161 21.41 -13.34 -6.74
N HIS A 162 20.93 -14.44 -7.33
CA HIS A 162 20.75 -15.71 -6.62
C HIS A 162 22.05 -16.16 -5.97
N ALA A 163 23.15 -16.22 -6.73
CA ALA A 163 24.45 -16.63 -6.19
C ALA A 163 24.90 -15.74 -5.02
N PHE A 164 24.73 -14.42 -5.12
CA PHE A 164 25.03 -13.49 -4.03
C PHE A 164 24.15 -13.70 -2.80
N LEU A 165 22.82 -13.80 -2.98
CA LEU A 165 21.87 -13.95 -1.89
C LEU A 165 22.06 -15.27 -1.13
N THR A 166 22.37 -16.37 -1.83
CA THR A 166 22.62 -17.67 -1.19
C THR A 166 24.01 -17.75 -0.57
N SER A 167 25.05 -17.31 -1.28
CA SER A 167 26.44 -17.55 -0.88
C SER A 167 26.99 -16.49 0.07
N SER A 168 26.50 -15.25 -0.02
CA SER A 168 27.01 -14.13 0.77
C SER A 168 26.06 -13.71 1.89
N LEU A 169 24.74 -13.73 1.67
CA LEU A 169 23.76 -13.34 2.70
C LEU A 169 23.15 -14.51 3.48
N GLY A 170 23.14 -15.72 2.90
CA GLY A 170 22.63 -16.92 3.58
C GLY A 170 21.13 -17.18 3.40
N PHE A 171 20.50 -16.65 2.35
CA PHE A 171 19.15 -17.08 1.98
C PHE A 171 19.14 -18.56 1.58
N ALA A 172 18.19 -19.33 2.12
CA ALA A 172 18.05 -20.75 1.82
C ALA A 172 17.39 -20.97 0.45
N HIS A 173 16.44 -20.10 0.08
CA HIS A 173 15.73 -20.17 -1.18
C HIS A 173 15.56 -18.79 -1.82
N VAL A 174 15.81 -18.71 -3.13
CA VAL A 174 15.65 -17.51 -3.95
C VAL A 174 14.72 -17.84 -5.11
N PHE A 175 13.64 -17.08 -5.25
CA PHE A 175 12.65 -17.25 -6.30
C PHE A 175 12.42 -15.95 -7.06
N ASP A 176 11.90 -16.05 -8.28
CA ASP A 176 11.25 -14.94 -8.96
C ASP A 176 9.72 -15.06 -8.84
N THR A 177 8.99 -13.96 -8.88
CA THR A 177 7.53 -13.98 -8.70
C THR A 177 6.74 -14.26 -9.99
N THR A 178 7.38 -14.67 -11.10
CA THR A 178 6.69 -14.93 -12.38
C THR A 178 5.63 -16.03 -12.24
N PHE A 179 5.93 -17.10 -11.51
CA PHE A 179 4.96 -18.18 -11.29
C PHE A 179 3.72 -17.68 -10.52
N ALA A 180 3.93 -16.94 -9.42
CA ALA A 180 2.85 -16.32 -8.65
C ALA A 180 2.05 -15.32 -9.49
N ARG A 181 2.72 -14.58 -10.41
CA ARG A 181 2.05 -13.68 -11.36
C ARG A 181 1.15 -14.44 -12.34
N HIS A 182 1.59 -15.60 -12.83
CA HIS A 182 0.75 -16.43 -13.71
C HIS A 182 -0.46 -17.01 -12.97
N LEU A 183 -0.30 -17.43 -11.71
CA LEU A 183 -1.43 -17.87 -10.90
C LEU A 183 -2.43 -16.74 -10.65
N ALA A 184 -1.95 -15.57 -10.22
CA ALA A 184 -2.80 -14.40 -10.04
C ALA A 184 -3.55 -14.03 -11.34
N LEU A 185 -2.87 -14.08 -12.49
CA LEU A 185 -3.53 -13.82 -13.78
C LEU A 185 -4.62 -14.84 -14.09
N LYS A 186 -4.38 -16.13 -13.82
CA LYS A 186 -5.38 -17.19 -14.03
C LYS A 186 -6.63 -16.97 -13.16
N GLU A 187 -6.44 -16.68 -11.88
CA GLU A 187 -7.55 -16.40 -10.95
C GLU A 187 -8.31 -15.13 -11.37
N HIS A 188 -7.59 -14.09 -11.80
CA HIS A 188 -8.19 -12.85 -12.27
C HIS A 188 -9.05 -13.06 -13.52
N VAL A 189 -8.59 -13.89 -14.47
CA VAL A 189 -9.37 -14.27 -15.65
C VAL A 189 -10.57 -15.11 -15.26
N ALA A 190 -10.42 -16.06 -14.33
CA ALA A 190 -11.54 -16.88 -13.86
C ALA A 190 -12.65 -16.02 -13.22
N GLU A 191 -12.27 -15.07 -12.35
CA GLU A 191 -13.21 -14.13 -11.75
C GLU A 191 -13.88 -13.23 -12.80
N PHE A 192 -13.13 -12.74 -13.79
CA PHE A 192 -13.71 -11.95 -14.87
C PHE A 192 -14.79 -12.71 -15.64
N LEU A 193 -14.51 -13.98 -15.97
CA LEU A 193 -15.45 -14.84 -16.68
C LEU A 193 -16.70 -15.11 -15.84
N GLU A 194 -16.53 -15.38 -14.53
CA GLU A 194 -17.63 -15.55 -13.58
C GLU A 194 -18.55 -14.31 -13.55
N ARG A 195 -17.97 -13.11 -13.38
CA ARG A 195 -18.72 -11.83 -13.36
C ARG A 195 -19.43 -11.57 -14.69
N ARG A 196 -18.77 -11.86 -15.83
CA ARG A 196 -19.34 -11.66 -17.17
C ARG A 196 -20.50 -12.61 -17.47
N GLU A 197 -20.39 -13.87 -17.08
CA GLU A 197 -21.47 -14.84 -17.24
C GLU A 197 -22.67 -14.48 -16.37
N ALA A 198 -22.42 -14.02 -15.15
CA ALA A 198 -23.48 -13.52 -14.28
C ALA A 198 -24.13 -12.24 -14.86
N ASP A 199 -23.36 -11.33 -15.45
CA ASP A 199 -23.86 -10.12 -16.14
C ASP A 199 -24.81 -10.47 -17.29
N ALA A 200 -24.38 -11.40 -18.16
CA ALA A 200 -25.19 -11.90 -19.25
C ALA A 200 -26.51 -12.56 -18.79
N ARG A 201 -26.51 -13.21 -17.63
CA ARG A 201 -27.73 -13.79 -17.02
C ARG A 201 -28.64 -12.73 -16.41
N SER A 202 -28.09 -11.63 -15.88
CA SER A 202 -28.85 -10.54 -15.23
C SER A 202 -29.52 -9.56 -16.21
N GLY A 203 -29.08 -9.54 -17.47
CA GLY A 203 -29.65 -8.71 -18.53
C GLY A 203 -31.11 -9.05 -18.93
N SER A 204 -31.74 -10.05 -18.30
CA SER A 204 -33.13 -10.48 -18.55
C SER A 204 -34.19 -9.84 -17.64
N GLY A 205 -33.86 -8.76 -16.90
CA GLY A 205 -34.87 -7.86 -16.33
C GLY A 205 -35.51 -8.26 -15.00
N GLU A 206 -35.07 -9.33 -14.35
CA GLU A 206 -35.55 -9.76 -13.03
C GLU A 206 -34.36 -10.00 -12.09
N GLY A 207 -33.83 -8.93 -11.49
CA GLY A 207 -32.78 -9.02 -10.48
C GLY A 207 -32.90 -7.88 -9.50
N GLY A 208 -33.29 -8.18 -8.26
CA GLY A 208 -33.21 -7.24 -7.14
C GLY A 208 -31.77 -6.83 -6.83
N GLU A 209 -31.57 -5.98 -5.82
CA GLU A 209 -30.24 -5.41 -5.46
C GLU A 209 -29.14 -6.46 -5.20
N GLU A 210 -29.51 -7.70 -4.90
CA GLU A 210 -28.61 -8.85 -4.68
C GLU A 210 -28.03 -9.47 -5.97
N GLY A 211 -28.46 -9.03 -7.17
CA GLY A 211 -28.04 -9.54 -8.47
C GLY A 211 -27.11 -8.61 -9.27
N ARG A 212 -26.54 -7.56 -8.65
CA ARG A 212 -25.69 -6.60 -9.34
C ARG A 212 -24.35 -7.21 -9.74
N ASN A 213 -24.13 -7.31 -11.05
CA ASN A 213 -22.81 -7.66 -11.58
C ASN A 213 -21.91 -6.44 -11.57
N TYR A 214 -20.86 -6.50 -10.76
CA TYR A 214 -19.89 -5.42 -10.60
C TYR A 214 -18.90 -5.40 -11.77
N LEU A 215 -19.41 -5.04 -12.94
CA LEU A 215 -18.66 -4.70 -14.14
C LEU A 215 -18.72 -3.18 -14.39
N PRO A 216 -17.60 -2.55 -14.78
CA PRO A 216 -16.33 -3.15 -15.18
C PRO A 216 -15.54 -3.75 -14.00
N MET A 217 -14.83 -4.87 -14.23
CA MET A 217 -13.95 -5.44 -13.20
C MET A 217 -12.62 -4.67 -13.18
N LEU A 218 -12.30 -4.07 -12.04
CA LEU A 218 -11.09 -3.28 -11.82
C LEU A 218 -9.97 -4.16 -11.25
N ALA A 219 -8.73 -3.88 -11.64
CA ALA A 219 -7.56 -4.62 -11.17
C ALA A 219 -7.31 -4.40 -9.68
N SER A 220 -6.77 -5.41 -8.99
CA SER A 220 -6.51 -5.38 -7.54
C SER A 220 -5.04 -5.47 -7.16
N ALA A 221 -4.14 -5.72 -8.11
CA ALA A 221 -2.75 -6.07 -7.82
C ALA A 221 -1.86 -4.89 -7.36
N CYS A 222 -2.30 -3.65 -7.58
CA CYS A 222 -1.55 -2.44 -7.24
C CYS A 222 -2.03 -1.90 -5.87
N PRO A 223 -1.19 -1.90 -4.82
CA PRO A 223 -1.61 -1.47 -3.50
C PRO A 223 -1.93 0.03 -3.43
N GLY A 224 -1.17 0.87 -4.15
CA GLY A 224 -1.46 2.30 -4.23
C GLY A 224 -2.84 2.59 -4.81
N TRP A 225 -3.25 1.83 -5.83
CA TRP A 225 -4.62 1.89 -6.38
C TRP A 225 -5.67 1.44 -5.35
N ILE A 226 -5.44 0.34 -4.64
CA ILE A 226 -6.35 -0.13 -3.59
C ILE A 226 -6.52 0.94 -2.51
N CYS A 227 -5.42 1.49 -2.00
CA CYS A 227 -5.46 2.53 -0.97
C CYS A 227 -6.14 3.81 -1.48
N TYR A 228 -5.95 4.17 -2.75
CA TYR A 228 -6.65 5.29 -3.36
C TYR A 228 -8.16 5.03 -3.43
N ALA A 229 -8.58 3.86 -3.92
CA ALA A 229 -9.99 3.48 -4.00
C ALA A 229 -10.65 3.44 -2.62
N GLU A 230 -10.00 2.84 -1.61
CA GLU A 230 -10.52 2.78 -0.23
C GLU A 230 -10.77 4.16 0.39
N LYS A 231 -9.94 5.16 0.04
CA LYS A 231 -10.02 6.50 0.63
C LYS A 231 -10.86 7.49 -0.16
N ALA A 232 -10.70 7.49 -1.47
CA ALA A 232 -11.26 8.51 -2.35
C ALA A 232 -12.53 8.03 -3.06
N HIS A 233 -12.68 6.72 -3.29
CA HIS A 233 -13.70 6.15 -4.17
C HIS A 233 -14.25 4.82 -3.64
N ALA A 234 -14.84 4.84 -2.44
CA ALA A 234 -15.38 3.64 -1.79
C ALA A 234 -16.45 2.95 -2.65
N GLU A 235 -17.15 3.69 -3.51
CA GLU A 235 -18.09 3.19 -4.51
C GLU A 235 -17.45 2.24 -5.53
N MET A 236 -16.14 2.31 -5.72
CA MET A 236 -15.39 1.46 -6.65
C MET A 236 -15.02 0.10 -6.05
N LEU A 237 -15.05 -0.06 -4.72
CA LEU A 237 -14.63 -1.30 -4.05
C LEU A 237 -15.34 -2.57 -4.56
N PRO A 238 -16.65 -2.57 -4.83
CA PRO A 238 -17.34 -3.74 -5.39
C PRO A 238 -16.81 -4.16 -6.78
N PHE A 239 -16.31 -3.20 -7.56
CA PHE A 239 -15.78 -3.43 -8.90
C PHE A 239 -14.36 -3.99 -8.88
N ILE A 240 -13.63 -3.87 -7.77
CA ILE A 240 -12.27 -4.40 -7.64
C ILE A 240 -12.30 -5.93 -7.59
N SER A 241 -11.37 -6.54 -8.32
CA SER A 241 -11.15 -7.99 -8.32
C SER A 241 -10.80 -8.51 -6.92
N ARG A 242 -11.37 -9.65 -6.55
CA ARG A 242 -11.06 -10.39 -5.31
C ARG A 242 -9.70 -11.11 -5.38
N THR A 243 -9.08 -11.13 -6.56
CA THR A 243 -7.82 -11.85 -6.78
C THR A 243 -6.68 -11.20 -6.01
N LYS A 244 -5.91 -12.02 -5.29
CA LYS A 244 -4.69 -11.61 -4.58
C LYS A 244 -3.61 -11.12 -5.55
N SER A 245 -2.81 -10.15 -5.14
CA SER A 245 -1.66 -9.69 -5.92
C SER A 245 -0.58 -10.78 -6.04
N PRO A 246 0.30 -10.72 -7.05
CA PRO A 246 1.41 -11.68 -7.17
C PRO A 246 2.31 -11.76 -5.93
N GLN A 247 2.45 -10.67 -5.16
CA GLN A 247 3.19 -10.68 -3.90
C GLN A 247 2.49 -11.56 -2.86
N GLN A 248 1.18 -11.37 -2.68
CA GLN A 248 0.38 -12.13 -1.73
C GLN A 248 0.29 -13.60 -2.12
N VAL A 249 0.06 -13.88 -3.42
CA VAL A 249 0.07 -15.25 -3.94
C VAL A 249 1.42 -15.92 -3.67
N MET A 250 2.53 -15.21 -3.87
CA MET A 250 3.86 -15.75 -3.55
C MET A 250 4.04 -16.01 -2.05
N GLY A 251 3.55 -15.11 -1.20
CA GLY A 251 3.55 -15.30 0.26
C GLY A 251 2.82 -16.58 0.67
N THR A 252 1.62 -16.80 0.13
CA THR A 252 0.84 -18.04 0.35
C THR A 252 1.60 -19.27 -0.17
N LEU A 253 2.16 -19.23 -1.38
CA LEU A 253 2.93 -20.35 -1.92
C LEU A 253 4.15 -20.70 -1.05
N VAL A 254 4.90 -19.70 -0.61
CA VAL A 254 6.12 -19.92 0.19
C VAL A 254 5.76 -20.41 1.60
N LYS A 255 4.84 -19.73 2.29
CA LYS A 255 4.57 -20.03 3.70
C LYS A 255 3.70 -21.27 3.89
N GLU A 256 2.69 -21.47 3.05
CA GLU A 256 1.74 -22.58 3.23
C GLU A 256 2.16 -23.81 2.41
N TRP A 257 2.38 -23.65 1.10
CA TRP A 257 2.64 -24.79 0.22
C TRP A 257 4.09 -25.30 0.32
N MET A 258 5.09 -24.41 0.25
CA MET A 258 6.50 -24.80 0.42
C MET A 258 6.83 -25.07 1.87
N GLY A 259 6.31 -24.27 2.81
CA GLY A 259 6.51 -24.49 4.25
C GLY A 259 6.11 -25.91 4.69
N LYS A 260 4.95 -26.39 4.26
CA LYS A 260 4.52 -27.78 4.50
C LYS A 260 5.52 -28.81 3.95
N LYS A 261 6.09 -28.55 2.77
CA LYS A 261 7.12 -29.43 2.16
C LYS A 261 8.46 -29.38 2.89
N TRP A 262 8.78 -28.27 3.55
CA TRP A 262 9.97 -28.11 4.38
C TRP A 262 9.75 -28.53 5.84
N GLY A 263 8.56 -29.03 6.19
CA GLY A 263 8.21 -29.40 7.57
C GLY A 263 8.21 -28.19 8.51
N ARG A 264 7.88 -27.00 8.01
CA ARG A 264 7.80 -25.76 8.80
C ARG A 264 6.39 -25.18 8.78
N SER A 265 5.98 -24.63 9.93
CA SER A 265 4.84 -23.71 9.99
C SER A 265 5.19 -22.38 9.30
N PRO A 266 4.18 -21.57 8.91
CA PRO A 266 4.39 -20.24 8.34
C PRO A 266 5.33 -19.35 9.17
N ASP A 267 5.26 -19.42 10.50
CA ASP A 267 6.11 -18.63 11.41
C ASP A 267 7.57 -19.08 11.44
N GLY A 268 7.83 -20.32 11.04
CA GLY A 268 9.16 -20.88 10.84
C GLY A 268 9.85 -20.41 9.56
N ILE A 269 9.22 -19.50 8.80
CA ILE A 269 9.73 -18.99 7.52
C ILE A 269 9.81 -17.46 7.58
N TYR A 270 10.99 -16.93 7.28
CA TYR A 270 11.19 -15.50 7.09
C TYR A 270 11.20 -15.22 5.59
N HIS A 271 10.11 -14.64 5.08
CA HIS A 271 9.92 -14.39 3.65
C HIS A 271 10.10 -12.92 3.33
N VAL A 272 11.08 -12.61 2.48
CA VAL A 272 11.39 -11.27 1.99
C VAL A 272 10.97 -11.15 0.53
N THR A 273 10.36 -10.03 0.16
CA THR A 273 10.04 -9.73 -1.24
C THR A 273 10.79 -8.50 -1.73
N VAL A 274 11.46 -8.62 -2.88
CA VAL A 274 12.11 -7.51 -3.57
C VAL A 274 11.17 -7.04 -4.67
N MET A 275 10.58 -5.86 -4.47
CA MET A 275 9.57 -5.29 -5.36
C MET A 275 9.99 -3.90 -5.83
N PRO A 276 9.58 -3.45 -7.03
CA PRO A 276 9.92 -2.13 -7.57
C PRO A 276 9.05 -0.99 -7.00
N CYS A 277 8.25 -1.25 -5.96
CA CYS A 277 7.20 -0.34 -5.48
C CYS A 277 7.25 -0.27 -3.96
N TYR A 278 7.13 0.94 -3.43
CA TYR A 278 7.11 1.17 -1.99
C TYR A 278 5.82 0.64 -1.35
N ASP A 279 4.66 0.87 -1.97
CA ASP A 279 3.35 0.46 -1.44
C ASP A 279 3.22 -1.07 -1.26
N LYS A 280 4.11 -1.85 -1.89
CA LYS A 280 4.23 -3.30 -1.62
C LYS A 280 4.65 -3.60 -0.18
N LYS A 281 5.36 -2.70 0.51
CA LYS A 281 5.61 -2.80 1.95
C LYS A 281 4.32 -2.61 2.75
N LEU A 282 3.49 -1.64 2.35
CA LEU A 282 2.18 -1.39 2.99
C LEU A 282 1.27 -2.61 2.81
N GLU A 283 1.20 -3.16 1.60
CA GLU A 283 0.46 -4.40 1.33
C GLU A 283 0.92 -5.56 2.23
N ALA A 284 2.22 -5.74 2.41
CA ALA A 284 2.75 -6.79 3.28
C ALA A 284 2.44 -6.58 4.78
N SER A 285 2.17 -5.34 5.19
CA SER A 285 1.86 -4.98 6.58
C SER A 285 0.36 -4.98 6.92
N ARG A 286 -0.54 -5.12 5.94
CA ARG A 286 -1.98 -5.15 6.21
C ARG A 286 -2.33 -6.37 7.06
N GLN A 287 -3.12 -6.13 8.11
CA GLN A 287 -3.58 -7.17 9.03
C GLN A 287 -4.48 -8.19 8.36
N ASP A 288 -5.21 -7.79 7.31
CA ASP A 288 -6.09 -8.61 6.48
C ASP A 288 -5.42 -9.86 5.86
N PHE A 289 -4.08 -9.93 5.88
CA PHE A 289 -3.30 -11.06 5.35
C PHE A 289 -2.71 -11.97 6.42
N TYR A 290 -2.97 -11.70 7.70
CA TYR A 290 -2.71 -12.64 8.79
C TYR A 290 -3.93 -13.56 8.92
N ASN A 291 -3.77 -14.85 8.62
CA ASN A 291 -4.84 -15.81 8.83
C ASN A 291 -5.08 -15.98 10.34
N GLU A 292 -6.22 -15.50 10.84
CA GLU A 292 -6.64 -15.62 12.25
C GLU A 292 -6.78 -17.08 12.72
N MET A 293 -6.88 -18.03 11.80
CA MET A 293 -6.90 -19.48 12.10
C MET A 293 -5.61 -20.04 12.73
N GLN A 294 -4.56 -19.24 12.92
CA GLN A 294 -3.27 -19.68 13.45
C GLN A 294 -2.96 -19.13 14.85
N ALA A 295 -3.90 -18.42 15.49
CA ALA A 295 -3.74 -17.91 16.86
C ALA A 295 -4.23 -18.88 17.96
N SER A 296 -4.25 -20.19 17.70
CA SER A 296 -4.72 -21.23 18.62
C SER A 296 -3.68 -22.32 18.83
#